data_AF-A0A3B0ADB8-F1
#
_entry.id   AF-A0A3B0ADB8-F1
#
_cell.length_a   1.000
_cell.length_b   1.000
_cell.length_c   1.000
_cell.angle_alpha   90.00
_cell.angle_beta   90.00
_cell.angle_gamma   90.00
#
_symmetry.space_group_name_H-M   'P 1'
#
loop_
_entity.id
_entity.type
_entity.pdbx_description
1 polymer ?
#
loop_
_entity_poly.entity_id
_entity_poly.type
_entity_poly.pdbx_seq_one_letter_code
_entity_poly.pdbx_strand_id
1 'polypeptide(L)'
;MSAPATTVSSHVKRLSARGHVRQVPHPEDRRSYRITLTDAGQHAYTTAGRHFRSVLATVEAALPRPAGDVQQALRDLHAAIGAAAQRA
;
A
#
# COMPACT_ATOMS: atom_id res chain seq x y z
N MET A 1 -2.24 -3.57 3.30
CA MET A 1 -0.90 -3.82 3.87
C MET A 1 -1.02 -4.97 4.87
N SER A 2 -0.19 -6.00 4.76
CA SER A 2 -0.09 -7.02 5.81
C SER A 2 0.87 -6.52 6.88
N ALA A 3 0.37 -5.65 7.77
CA ALA A 3 1.13 -5.13 8.90
C ALA A 3 0.19 -4.98 10.10
N PRO A 4 0.65 -5.21 11.35
CA PRO A 4 -0.14 -4.94 12.54
C PRO A 4 -0.62 -3.49 12.58
N ALA A 5 -1.79 -3.25 13.18
CA ALA A 5 -2.38 -1.92 13.30
C ALA A 5 -1.41 -0.91 13.96
N THR A 6 -0.63 -1.33 14.94
CA THR A 6 0.39 -0.51 15.63
C THR A 6 1.50 -0.04 14.70
N THR A 7 1.92 -0.90 13.76
CA THR A 7 2.91 -0.55 12.73
C THR A 7 2.34 0.48 11.77
N VAL A 8 1.09 0.30 11.31
CA VAL A 8 0.41 1.27 10.43
C VAL A 8 0.26 2.61 11.15
N SER A 9 -0.20 2.62 12.40
CA SER A 9 -0.32 3.84 13.21
C SER A 9 1.01 4.58 13.36
N SER A 10 2.11 3.86 13.55
CA SER A 10 3.46 4.46 13.61
C SER A 10 3.86 5.13 12.28
N HIS A 11 3.51 4.54 11.14
CA HIS A 11 3.74 5.15 9.82
C HIS A 11 2.88 6.40 9.63
N VAL A 12 1.59 6.32 9.97
CA VAL A 12 0.66 7.46 9.89
C VAL A 12 1.15 8.63 10.75
N LYS A 13 1.60 8.38 11.98
CA LYS A 13 2.15 9.42 12.87
C LYS A 13 3.35 10.11 12.23
N ARG A 14 4.29 9.36 11.64
CA ARG A 14 5.46 9.91 10.97
C ARG A 14 5.10 10.72 9.72
N LEU A 15 4.17 10.24 8.91
CA LEU A 15 3.73 10.93 7.70
C LEU A 15 2.94 12.20 8.05
N SER A 16 2.16 12.18 9.13
CA SER A 16 1.44 13.35 9.64
C SER A 16 2.41 14.40 10.20
N ALA A 17 3.44 13.99 10.94
CA ALA A 17 4.48 14.90 11.44
C ALA A 17 5.27 15.58 10.31
N ARG A 18 5.37 14.94 9.14
CA ARG A 18 5.96 15.51 7.92
C ARG A 18 4.98 16.35 7.09
N GLY A 19 3.72 16.46 7.53
CA GLY A 19 2.66 17.17 6.80
C GLY A 19 2.20 16.48 5.52
N HIS A 20 2.51 15.19 5.31
CA HIS A 20 2.17 14.45 4.09
C HIS A 20 0.77 13.82 4.13
N VAL A 21 0.23 13.58 5.32
CA VAL A 21 -1.12 13.05 5.47
C VAL A 21 -1.88 13.85 6.50
N ARG A 22 -3.21 13.86 6.38
CA ARG A 22 -4.15 14.33 7.40
C ARG A 22 -5.09 13.20 7.80
N GLN A 23 -5.50 13.21 9.07
CA GLN A 23 -6.51 12.30 9.61
C GLN A 23 -7.82 13.06 9.74
N VAL A 24 -8.87 12.55 9.09
CA VAL A 24 -10.23 13.12 9.16
C VAL A 24 -11.12 12.11 9.88
N PRO A 25 -11.88 12.49 10.92
CA PRO A 25 -12.79 11.57 11.59
C PRO A 25 -13.73 10.86 10.61
N HIS A 26 -13.98 9.56 10.81
CA HIS A 26 -14.96 8.86 10.01
C HIS A 26 -16.37 9.37 10.37
N PRO A 27 -17.23 9.69 9.38
CA PRO A 27 -18.54 10.30 9.64
C PRO A 27 -19.46 9.41 10.48
N GLU A 28 -19.32 8.09 10.36
CA GLU A 28 -20.18 7.09 11.01
C GLU A 28 -19.52 6.44 12.24
N ASP A 29 -18.20 6.61 12.41
CA ASP A 29 -17.46 6.03 13.55
C ASP A 29 -16.41 7.02 14.06
N ARG A 30 -16.70 7.63 15.21
CA ARG A 30 -15.81 8.61 15.84
C ARG A 30 -14.50 8.02 16.34
N ARG A 31 -14.37 6.69 16.42
CA ARG A 31 -13.12 6.00 16.81
C ARG A 31 -12.22 5.72 15.61
N SER A 32 -12.72 5.91 14.40
CA SER A 32 -12.00 5.67 13.13
C SER A 32 -11.66 6.97 12.42
N TYR A 33 -10.60 6.94 11.61
CA TYR A 33 -10.13 8.09 10.82
C TYR A 33 -9.88 7.69 9.36
N ARG A 34 -10.28 8.56 8.43
CA ARG A 34 -9.85 8.53 7.04
C ARG A 34 -8.49 9.21 6.91
N ILE A 35 -7.52 8.48 6.37
CA ILE A 35 -6.18 9.01 6.09
C ILE A 35 -6.18 9.52 4.65
N THR A 36 -5.88 10.80 4.45
CA THR A 36 -5.82 11.42 3.11
C THR A 36 -4.45 12.05 2.91
N LEU A 37 -3.91 11.95 1.69
CA LEU A 37 -2.73 12.72 1.30
C LEU A 37 -3.04 14.23 1.32
N THR A 38 -2.09 15.02 1.78
CA THR A 38 -2.08 16.47 1.54
C THR A 38 -1.46 16.74 0.17
N ASP A 39 -1.49 17.99 -0.31
CA ASP A 39 -0.79 18.37 -1.55
C ASP A 39 0.72 18.10 -1.45
N ALA A 40 1.32 18.43 -0.30
CA ALA A 40 2.72 18.11 -0.01
C ALA A 40 2.97 16.59 0.00
N GLY A 41 2.02 15.81 0.53
CA GLY A 41 2.08 14.34 0.50
C GLY A 41 1.96 13.78 -0.91
N GLN A 42 1.06 14.32 -1.74
CA GLN A 42 0.92 13.92 -3.13
C GLN A 42 2.19 14.25 -3.93
N HIS A 43 2.78 15.41 -3.70
CA HIS A 43 4.06 15.78 -4.30
C HIS A 43 5.21 14.85 -3.85
N ALA A 44 5.30 14.55 -2.56
CA ALA A 44 6.30 13.63 -2.02
C ALA A 44 6.12 12.20 -2.60
N TYR A 45 4.88 11.71 -2.67
CA TYR A 45 4.54 10.40 -3.23
C TYR A 45 4.91 10.30 -4.71
N THR A 46 4.51 11.30 -5.52
CA THR A 46 4.82 11.29 -6.95
C THR A 46 6.32 11.38 -7.21
N THR A 47 7.05 12.20 -6.43
CA THR A 47 8.51 12.31 -6.49
C THR A 47 9.19 10.99 -6.15
N ALA A 48 8.82 10.36 -5.03
CA ALA A 48 9.32 9.03 -4.68
C ALA A 48 9.03 8.01 -5.80
N GLY A 49 7.80 8.01 -6.32
CA GLY A 49 7.38 7.12 -7.42
C GLY A 49 8.25 7.25 -8.67
N ARG A 50 8.75 8.45 -8.99
CA ARG A 50 9.64 8.64 -10.16
C ARG A 50 10.91 7.80 -10.07
N HIS A 51 11.48 7.67 -8.88
CA HIS A 51 12.68 6.88 -8.66
C HIS A 51 12.44 5.38 -8.86
N PHE A 52 11.22 4.90 -8.58
CA PHE A 52 10.87 3.48 -8.74
C PHE A 52 10.53 3.11 -10.19
N ARG A 53 10.11 4.04 -11.05
CA ARG A 53 9.64 3.73 -12.40
C ARG A 53 10.66 2.99 -13.26
N SER A 54 11.92 3.43 -13.24
CA SER A 54 12.97 2.76 -14.03
C SER A 54 13.22 1.34 -13.54
N VAL A 55 13.25 1.14 -12.22
CA VAL A 55 13.44 -0.19 -11.63
C VAL A 55 12.25 -1.09 -11.96
N LEU A 56 11.03 -0.57 -11.85
CA LEU A 56 9.81 -1.31 -12.20
C LEU A 56 9.84 -1.76 -13.66
N ALA A 57 10.18 -0.87 -14.59
CA ALA A 57 10.28 -1.22 -16.01
C ALA A 57 11.31 -2.32 -16.28
N THR A 58 12.48 -2.26 -15.63
CA THR A 58 13.51 -3.31 -15.74
C THR A 58 12.99 -4.64 -15.21
N VAL A 59 12.29 -4.65 -14.07
CA VAL A 59 11.71 -5.86 -13.50
C VAL A 59 10.65 -6.43 -14.44
N GLU A 60 9.73 -5.61 -14.94
CA GLU A 60 8.66 -6.03 -15.85
C GLU A 60 9.21 -6.63 -17.14
N ALA A 61 10.26 -6.03 -17.72
CA ALA A 61 10.91 -6.55 -18.92
C ALA A 61 11.62 -7.89 -18.70
N ALA A 62 12.03 -8.19 -17.47
CA ALA A 62 12.70 -9.44 -17.11
C ALA A 62 11.71 -10.58 -16.76
N LEU A 63 10.41 -10.30 -16.66
CA LEU A 63 9.43 -11.34 -16.33
C LEU A 63 9.22 -12.30 -17.52
N PRO A 64 9.09 -13.61 -17.26
CA PRO A 64 8.89 -14.60 -18.32
C PRO A 64 7.48 -14.55 -18.96
N ARG A 65 6.58 -13.73 -18.42
CA ARG A 65 5.21 -13.53 -18.86
C ARG A 65 4.78 -12.10 -18.49
N PRO A 66 3.70 -11.55 -19.07
CA PRO A 66 3.22 -10.22 -18.74
C PRO A 66 3.04 -10.00 -17.24
N ALA A 67 3.40 -8.81 -16.75
CA ALA A 67 3.37 -8.49 -15.32
C ALA A 67 1.99 -8.72 -14.68
N GLY A 68 0.91 -8.40 -15.41
CA GLY A 68 -0.46 -8.64 -14.96
C GLY A 68 -0.76 -10.11 -14.68
N ASP A 69 -0.22 -11.01 -15.51
CA ASP A 69 -0.39 -12.45 -15.38
C ASP A 69 0.36 -13.01 -14.17
N VAL A 70 1.60 -12.54 -13.94
CA VAL A 70 2.38 -12.90 -12.73
C VAL A 70 1.64 -12.43 -11.48
N GLN A 71 1.17 -11.18 -11.50
CA GLN A 71 0.45 -10.59 -10.37
C GLN A 71 -0.84 -11.36 -10.07
N GLN A 72 -1.57 -11.80 -11.10
CA GLN A 72 -2.76 -12.62 -10.92
C GLN A 72 -2.42 -13.97 -10.29
N ALA A 73 -1.41 -14.67 -10.81
CA ALA A 73 -1.00 -15.95 -10.24
C ALA A 73 -0.59 -15.85 -8.77
N LEU A 74 0.10 -14.77 -8.38
CA LEU A 74 0.47 -14.50 -6.98
C LEU A 74 -0.76 -14.22 -6.10
N ARG A 75 -1.77 -13.49 -6.63
CA ARG A 75 -3.04 -13.26 -5.92
C ARG A 75 -3.81 -14.56 -5.72
N ASP A 76 -3.90 -15.40 -6.74
CA ASP A 76 -4.59 -16.68 -6.68
C ASP A 76 -3.93 -17.61 -5.65
N LEU A 77 -2.59 -17.67 -5.65
CA LEU A 77 -1.82 -18.42 -4.65
C LEU A 77 -2.07 -17.90 -3.24
N HIS A 78 -2.04 -16.58 -3.03
CA HIS A 78 -2.31 -15.98 -1.72
C HIS A 78 -3.72 -16.31 -1.22
N ALA A 79 -4.72 -16.23 -2.10
CA ALA A 79 -6.10 -16.58 -1.76
C ALA A 79 -6.25 -18.07 -1.39
N ALA A 80 -5.59 -18.96 -2.15
CA ALA A 80 -5.59 -20.40 -1.86
C ALA A 80 -4.97 -20.72 -0.50
N ILE A 81 -3.82 -20.10 -0.18
CA ILE A 81 -3.16 -20.25 1.14
C ILE A 81 -4.08 -19.75 2.25
N GLY A 82 -4.69 -18.57 2.08
CA GLY A 82 -5.63 -18.01 3.06
C GLY A 82 -6.83 -18.92 3.32
N ALA A 83 -7.42 -19.48 2.27
CA ALA A 83 -8.55 -20.40 2.38
C ALA A 83 -8.16 -21.73 3.06
N ALA A 84 -6.95 -22.23 2.83
CA ALA A 84 -6.46 -23.44 3.49
C ALA A 84 -6.24 -23.21 4.99
N ALA A 85 -5.63 -22.08 5.36
CA ALA A 85 -5.33 -21.75 6.76
C ALA A 85 -6.59 -21.56 7.64
N GLN A 86 -7.73 -21.19 7.06
CA GLN A 86 -9.00 -21.04 7.79
C GLN A 86 -9.73 -22.37 8.05
N ARG A 87 -9.33 -23.44 7.34
CA ARG A 87 -9.96 -24.77 7.44
C ARG A 87 -9.20 -25.74 8.34
N ALA A 88 -7.98 -25.39 8.73
CA ALA A 88 -7.14 -26.14 9.66
C ALA A 88 -7.37 -25.64 11.09
#